data_AF-A0AAW0W086-F1
#
_entry.id   AF-A0AAW0W086-F1
#
_cell.length_a   1.000
_cell.length_b   1.000
_cell.length_c   1.000
_cell.angle_alpha   90.00
_cell.angle_beta   90.00
_cell.angle_gamma   90.00
#
_symmetry.space_group_name_H-M   'P 1'
#
loop_
_entity.id
_entity.type
_entity.pdbx_description
1 polymer ?
#
loop_
_entity_poly.entity_id
_entity_poly.type
_entity_poly.pdbx_seq_one_letter_code
_entity_poly.pdbx_strand_id
1 'polypeptide(L)'
;RNMAGRKRLLELDEKSDYVEVACVPKPQKLCEFQTLRHRILKTVDAVYQDVASDAECKERCMSANFTCYSYDFMSAGEKICRLSHHSTATLAHIQEPYLEIDNATTHERQSCYQVTVECRGAEMLARISTSTLF
;
A
#
# COMPACT_ATOMS: atom_id res chain seq x y z
N ARG A 1 19.27 -3.81 38.76
CA ARG A 1 19.49 -4.28 37.37
C ARG A 1 19.42 -3.05 36.46
N ASN A 2 20.49 -2.79 35.73
CA ASN A 2 20.77 -1.54 35.01
C ASN A 2 19.78 -1.26 33.86
N MET A 3 19.23 -0.05 33.82
CA MET A 3 18.51 0.53 32.67
C MET A 3 19.54 1.01 31.63
N ALA A 4 20.19 0.07 30.96
CA ALA A 4 21.14 0.39 29.88
C ALA A 4 20.39 0.64 28.56
N GLY A 5 20.55 1.84 28.02
CA GLY A 5 20.52 2.08 26.57
C GLY A 5 19.17 2.37 25.91
N ARG A 6 18.57 3.54 26.16
CA ARG A 6 17.70 4.16 25.14
C ARG A 6 18.59 4.60 23.97
N LYS A 7 18.67 3.79 22.91
CA LYS A 7 19.21 4.26 21.63
C LYS A 7 18.37 5.45 21.16
N ARG A 8 19.02 6.53 20.74
CA ARG A 8 18.34 7.67 20.11
C ARG A 8 17.71 7.15 18.82
N LEU A 9 16.38 7.14 18.75
CA LEU A 9 15.63 6.53 17.66
C LEU A 9 15.73 7.36 16.36
N LEU A 10 15.95 8.67 16.50
CA LEU A 10 16.07 9.64 15.41
C LEU A 10 17.13 10.66 15.78
N GLU A 11 17.95 11.05 14.80
CA GLU A 11 18.88 12.17 14.90
C GLU A 11 18.24 13.36 14.20
N LEU A 12 17.80 14.34 15.00
CA LEU A 12 17.15 15.54 14.50
C LEU A 12 18.23 16.54 14.07
N ASP A 13 18.15 17.03 12.84
CA ASP A 13 18.92 18.20 12.40
C ASP A 13 18.30 19.46 13.06
N GLU A 14 19.13 20.36 13.58
CA GLU A 14 18.68 21.62 14.20
C GLU A 14 17.87 22.51 13.25
N LYS A 15 17.92 22.25 11.94
CA LYS A 15 17.12 22.93 10.90
C LYS A 15 15.81 22.23 10.56
N SER A 16 15.42 21.17 11.28
CA SER A 16 14.18 20.45 11.03
C SER A 16 13.04 21.06 11.84
N ASP A 17 12.12 21.75 11.16
CA ASP A 17 10.91 22.30 11.80
C ASP A 17 9.82 21.24 12.05
N TYR A 18 9.87 20.12 11.32
CA TYR A 18 8.91 19.04 11.39
C TYR A 18 9.56 17.69 11.07
N VAL A 19 9.22 16.66 11.85
CA VAL A 19 9.65 15.29 11.61
C VAL A 19 8.44 14.37 11.72
N GLU A 20 8.11 13.71 10.62
CA GLU A 20 7.12 12.64 10.60
C GLU A 20 7.78 11.28 10.74
N VAL A 21 7.20 10.44 11.61
CA VAL A 21 7.62 9.05 11.77
C VAL A 21 6.63 8.18 11.02
N ALA A 22 7.01 7.75 9.82
CA ALA A 22 6.25 6.75 9.10
C ALA A 22 6.56 5.35 9.66
N CYS A 23 5.56 4.69 10.25
CA CYS A 23 5.66 3.26 10.53
C CYS A 23 5.58 2.50 9.19
N VAL A 24 6.73 2.11 8.65
CA VAL A 24 6.77 1.32 7.40
C VAL A 24 6.38 -0.13 7.72
N PRO A 25 5.23 -0.63 7.22
CA PRO A 25 4.91 -2.04 7.37
C PRO A 25 5.96 -2.87 6.61
N LYS A 26 6.35 -4.01 7.20
CA LYS A 26 7.28 -4.94 6.54
C LYS A 26 6.73 -5.33 5.16
N PRO A 27 7.61 -5.58 4.16
CA PRO A 27 7.16 -5.98 2.84
C PRO A 27 6.31 -7.25 2.92
N GLN A 28 5.01 -7.10 2.67
CA GLN A 28 4.05 -8.19 2.62
C GLN A 28 4.02 -8.73 1.20
N LYS A 29 4.25 -10.03 1.05
CA LYS A 29 4.37 -10.67 -0.27
C LYS A 29 3.01 -11.03 -0.87
N LEU A 30 1.96 -11.14 -0.04
CA LEU A 30 0.65 -11.60 -0.46
C LEU A 30 -0.39 -10.57 -0.03
N CYS A 31 -0.67 -9.62 -0.92
CA CYS A 31 -1.71 -8.62 -0.70
C CYS A 31 -2.91 -8.88 -1.62
N GLU A 32 -4.09 -8.90 -1.02
CA GLU A 32 -5.38 -8.96 -1.69
C GLU A 32 -5.84 -7.54 -2.00
N PHE A 33 -6.38 -7.37 -3.21
CA PHE A 33 -6.94 -6.11 -3.67
C PHE A 33 -8.44 -6.28 -3.89
N GLN A 34 -9.23 -5.41 -3.27
CA GLN A 34 -10.65 -5.25 -3.55
C GLN A 34 -10.85 -4.29 -4.72
N THR A 35 -11.93 -4.49 -5.46
CA THR A 35 -12.24 -3.67 -6.64
C THR A 35 -13.38 -2.70 -6.34
N LEU A 36 -13.10 -1.40 -6.52
CA LEU A 36 -14.06 -0.31 -6.50
C LEU A 36 -14.45 0.03 -7.94
N ARG A 37 -15.65 -0.38 -8.34
CA ARG A 37 -16.18 -0.13 -9.70
C ARG A 37 -16.78 1.26 -9.82
N HIS A 38 -16.78 1.76 -11.04
CA HIS A 38 -17.31 3.06 -11.46
C HIS A 38 -16.68 4.26 -10.74
N ARG A 39 -15.49 4.08 -10.15
CA ARG A 39 -14.85 5.04 -9.27
C ARG A 39 -13.36 5.10 -9.51
N ILE A 40 -12.82 6.29 -9.34
CA ILE A 40 -11.40 6.61 -9.55
C ILE A 40 -10.98 7.67 -8.55
N LEU A 41 -9.77 7.57 -7.98
CA LEU A 41 -9.30 8.60 -7.05
C LEU A 41 -9.04 9.92 -7.79
N LYS A 42 -9.42 11.04 -7.16
CA LYS A 42 -9.06 12.38 -7.64
C LYS A 42 -7.56 12.67 -7.46
N THR A 43 -6.96 12.19 -6.38
CA THR A 43 -5.55 12.43 -6.02
C THR A 43 -4.73 11.17 -6.21
N VAL A 44 -3.58 11.31 -6.86
CA VAL A 44 -2.66 10.20 -7.13
C VAL A 44 -1.23 10.67 -6.89
N ASP A 45 -0.38 9.75 -6.44
CA ASP A 45 0.99 10.03 -6.03
C ASP A 45 1.99 9.78 -7.17
N ALA A 46 1.68 8.82 -8.04
CA ALA A 46 2.49 8.49 -9.20
C ALA A 46 1.63 8.12 -10.41
N VAL A 47 2.15 8.43 -11.60
CA VAL A 47 1.48 8.18 -12.89
C VAL A 47 2.50 7.57 -13.85
N TYR A 48 2.14 6.45 -14.46
CA TYR A 48 2.96 5.72 -15.43
C TYR A 48 2.17 5.52 -16.73
N GLN A 49 2.78 5.84 -17.87
CA GLN A 49 2.16 5.71 -19.20
C GLN A 49 2.69 4.48 -19.97
N ASP A 50 3.80 3.91 -19.50
CA ASP A 50 4.55 2.81 -20.09
C ASP A 50 4.16 1.44 -19.50
N VAL A 51 2.88 1.27 -19.13
CA VAL A 51 2.40 0.04 -18.46
C VAL A 51 1.60 -0.80 -19.44
N ALA A 52 1.99 -2.06 -19.60
CA ALA A 52 1.40 -2.96 -20.60
C ALA A 52 0.07 -3.58 -20.15
N SER A 53 -0.11 -3.80 -18.85
CA SER A 53 -1.24 -4.55 -18.30
C SER A 53 -1.60 -4.12 -16.87
N ASP A 54 -2.81 -4.49 -16.43
CA ASP A 54 -3.25 -4.31 -15.04
C ASP A 54 -2.32 -5.01 -14.03
N ALA A 55 -1.85 -6.21 -14.37
CA ALA A 55 -0.93 -6.98 -13.53
C ALA A 55 0.39 -6.24 -13.31
N GLU A 56 0.90 -5.57 -14.34
CA GLU A 56 2.11 -4.74 -14.21
C GLU A 56 1.85 -3.49 -13.36
N CYS A 57 0.66 -2.86 -13.49
CA CYS A 57 0.28 -1.74 -12.63
C CYS A 57 0.19 -2.14 -11.15
N LYS A 58 -0.37 -3.33 -10.88
CA LYS A 58 -0.38 -3.94 -9.54
C LYS A 58 1.02 -4.17 -9.01
N GLU A 59 1.93 -4.71 -9.83
CA GLU A 59 3.31 -4.95 -9.42
C GLU A 59 4.02 -3.63 -9.10
N ARG A 60 3.82 -2.59 -9.92
CA ARG A 60 4.34 -1.23 -9.65
C ARG A 60 3.80 -0.65 -8.34
N CYS A 61 2.52 -0.87 -8.02
CA CYS A 61 1.96 -0.52 -6.72
C CYS A 61 2.71 -1.25 -5.58
N MET A 62 2.91 -2.56 -5.72
CA MET A 62 3.57 -3.39 -4.70
C MET A 62 5.07 -3.04 -4.52
N SER A 63 5.73 -2.52 -5.56
CA SER A 63 7.15 -2.16 -5.55
C SER A 63 7.42 -0.66 -5.49
N ALA A 64 6.39 0.17 -5.26
CA ALA A 64 6.54 1.62 -5.20
C ALA A 64 7.47 2.05 -4.05
N ASN A 65 8.10 3.22 -4.17
CA ASN A 65 8.92 3.82 -3.12
C ASN A 65 8.10 4.42 -1.96
N PHE A 66 6.78 4.29 -2.01
CA PHE A 66 5.85 4.62 -0.95
C PHE A 66 4.90 3.44 -0.72
N THR A 67 4.18 3.45 0.40
CA THR A 67 3.18 2.41 0.66
C THR A 67 1.95 2.65 -0.19
N CYS A 68 1.90 2.02 -1.36
CA CYS A 68 0.74 2.07 -2.24
C CYS A 68 -0.42 1.27 -1.63
N TYR A 69 -1.58 1.92 -1.53
CA TYR A 69 -2.83 1.33 -1.05
C TYR A 69 -3.88 1.23 -2.13
N SER A 70 -3.77 1.99 -3.22
CA SER A 70 -4.68 1.84 -4.35
C SER A 70 -3.98 2.12 -5.67
N TYR A 71 -4.50 1.49 -6.73
CA TYR A 71 -4.08 1.77 -8.10
C TYR A 71 -5.28 1.70 -9.04
N ASP A 72 -5.16 2.34 -10.20
CA ASP A 72 -6.08 2.13 -11.31
C ASP A 72 -5.31 2.07 -12.63
N PHE A 73 -5.82 1.25 -13.56
CA PHE A 73 -5.26 1.09 -14.89
C PHE A 73 -6.37 1.28 -15.92
N MET A 74 -6.08 2.02 -16.99
CA MET A 74 -7.01 2.26 -18.10
C MET A 74 -8.37 2.90 -17.73
N SER A 75 -8.50 3.39 -16.50
CA SER A 75 -9.79 3.81 -15.95
C SER A 75 -10.24 5.20 -16.41
N ALA A 76 -9.34 5.98 -17.00
CA ALA A 76 -9.65 7.25 -17.67
C ALA A 76 -9.75 7.12 -19.21
N GLY A 77 -9.79 5.89 -19.75
CA GLY A 77 -9.83 5.64 -21.20
C GLY A 77 -8.46 5.68 -21.90
N GLU A 78 -7.41 6.10 -21.21
CA GLU A 78 -6.02 6.10 -21.68
C GLU A 78 -5.22 4.99 -20.99
N LYS A 79 -4.16 4.48 -21.64
CA LYS A 79 -3.28 3.43 -21.10
C LYS A 79 -2.34 3.95 -20.01
N ILE A 80 -2.93 4.44 -18.92
CA ILE A 80 -2.24 5.04 -17.79
C ILE A 80 -2.47 4.17 -16.55
N CYS A 81 -1.40 3.93 -15.82
CA CYS A 81 -1.40 3.35 -14.49
C CYS A 81 -1.19 4.46 -13.47
N ARG A 82 -2.12 4.62 -12.53
CA ARG A 82 -2.00 5.58 -11.44
C ARG A 82 -1.94 4.86 -10.12
N LEU A 83 -1.06 5.33 -9.24
CA LEU A 83 -0.84 4.76 -7.92
C LEU A 83 -1.18 5.80 -6.86
N SER A 84 -1.71 5.34 -5.73
CA SER A 84 -1.91 6.19 -4.56
C SER A 84 -1.61 5.50 -3.24
N HIS A 85 -1.10 6.28 -2.28
CA HIS A 85 -0.99 5.93 -0.88
C HIS A 85 -2.35 6.01 -0.14
N HIS A 86 -3.41 6.42 -0.83
CA HIS A 86 -4.74 6.49 -0.25
C HIS A 86 -5.56 5.23 -0.50
N SER A 87 -6.44 4.97 0.46
CA SER A 87 -7.44 3.93 0.50
C SER A 87 -8.78 4.56 0.93
N THR A 88 -9.91 3.87 0.78
CA THR A 88 -11.21 4.32 1.31
C THR A 88 -11.12 4.63 2.80
N ALA A 89 -10.35 3.85 3.56
CA ALA A 89 -10.15 4.10 4.98
C ALA A 89 -9.37 5.39 5.25
N THR A 90 -8.29 5.66 4.51
CA THR A 90 -7.51 6.90 4.71
C THR A 90 -8.27 8.15 4.28
N LEU A 91 -9.20 7.99 3.33
CA LEU A 91 -9.98 9.09 2.75
C LEU A 91 -11.32 9.35 3.46
N ALA A 92 -11.62 8.66 4.56
CA ALA A 92 -12.91 8.76 5.26
C ALA A 92 -13.28 10.20 5.72
N HIS A 93 -12.29 11.08 5.86
CA HIS A 93 -12.46 12.47 6.26
C HIS A 93 -12.56 13.45 5.08
N ILE A 94 -12.35 12.99 3.85
CA ILE A 94 -12.37 13.80 2.64
C ILE A 94 -13.76 13.73 2.02
N GLN A 95 -14.33 14.89 1.72
CA GLN A 95 -15.58 14.97 0.98
C GLN A 95 -15.34 14.64 -0.50
N GLU A 96 -16.11 13.68 -1.03
CA GLU A 96 -16.09 13.27 -2.43
C GLU A 96 -14.67 13.00 -3.00
N PRO A 97 -13.90 12.05 -2.45
CA PRO A 97 -12.53 11.81 -2.88
C PRO A 97 -12.40 11.10 -4.23
N TYR A 98 -13.52 10.61 -4.77
CA TYR A 98 -13.59 9.87 -6.03
C TYR A 98 -14.27 10.68 -7.13
N LEU A 99 -13.91 10.44 -8.39
CA LEU A 99 -14.75 10.76 -9.54
C LEU A 99 -15.55 9.50 -9.92
N GLU A 100 -16.83 9.68 -10.23
CA GLU A 100 -17.69 8.60 -10.70
C GLU A 100 -17.64 8.53 -12.23
N ILE A 101 -17.14 7.42 -12.76
CA ILE A 101 -16.93 7.20 -14.19
C ILE A 101 -17.31 5.75 -14.48
N ASP A 102 -18.25 5.51 -15.39
CA ASP A 102 -18.86 4.18 -15.55
C ASP A 102 -17.85 3.04 -15.83
N ASN A 103 -16.85 3.30 -16.67
CA ASN A 103 -15.85 2.30 -17.04
C ASN A 103 -14.58 2.36 -16.18
N ALA A 104 -14.58 3.13 -15.09
CA ALA A 104 -13.42 3.23 -14.21
C ALA A 104 -13.42 2.13 -13.14
N THR A 105 -12.23 1.64 -12.82
CA THR A 105 -12.02 0.62 -11.80
C THR A 105 -10.77 0.96 -11.00
N THR A 106 -10.95 1.21 -9.69
CA THR A 106 -9.82 1.32 -8.75
C THR A 106 -9.67 0.03 -7.97
N HIS A 107 -8.44 -0.44 -7.85
CA HIS A 107 -8.06 -1.58 -7.03
C HIS A 107 -7.45 -1.06 -5.72
N GLU A 108 -8.05 -1.41 -4.60
CA GLU A 108 -7.61 -1.00 -3.27
C GLU A 108 -7.11 -2.20 -2.48
N ARG A 109 -6.00 -2.04 -1.76
CA ARG A 109 -5.40 -3.07 -0.94
C ARG A 109 -6.24 -3.30 0.32
N GLN A 110 -6.70 -4.54 0.53
CA GLN A 110 -7.56 -4.90 1.66
C GLN A 110 -6.75 -5.59 2.76
N SER A 111 -6.30 -6.82 2.49
CA SER A 111 -5.61 -7.66 3.47
C SER A 111 -4.27 -8.08 2.91
N CYS A 112 -3.25 -8.04 3.76
CA CYS A 112 -1.91 -8.45 3.39
C CYS A 112 -1.35 -9.43 4.40
N TYR A 113 -0.77 -10.51 3.88
CA TYR A 113 -0.27 -11.64 4.65
C TYR A 113 1.24 -11.74 4.50
N GLN A 114 1.89 -11.91 5.64
CA GLN A 114 3.28 -12.35 5.73
C GLN A 114 3.28 -13.79 6.24
N VAL A 115 3.58 -14.73 5.34
CA VAL A 115 3.69 -16.16 5.65
C VAL A 115 5.15 -16.55 5.71
N THR A 116 5.59 -17.13 6.83
CA THR A 116 6.92 -17.73 6.98
C THR A 116 6.75 -19.21 7.28
N VAL A 117 7.32 -20.08 6.44
CA VAL A 117 7.27 -21.53 6.62
C VAL A 117 8.65 -22.02 7.03
N GLU A 118 8.72 -22.72 8.16
CA GLU A 118 9.92 -23.37 8.67
C GLU A 118 9.74 -24.89 8.60
N CYS A 119 10.51 -25.54 7.72
CA CYS A 119 10.51 -26.99 7.59
C CYS A 119 11.54 -27.59 8.55
N ARG A 120 11.08 -28.42 9.48
CA ARG A 120 11.91 -29.19 10.41
C ARG A 120 11.80 -30.68 10.08
N GLY A 121 12.69 -31.49 10.64
CA GLY A 121 12.78 -32.92 10.32
C GLY A 121 11.49 -33.73 10.57
N ALA A 122 10.64 -33.31 11.51
CA ALA A 122 9.39 -34.00 11.86
C ALA A 122 8.13 -33.13 11.75
N GLU A 123 8.26 -31.83 11.50
CA GLU A 123 7.14 -30.89 11.50
C GLU A 123 7.38 -29.73 10.53
N MET A 124 6.30 -29.09 10.10
CA MET A 124 6.33 -27.81 9.40
C MET A 124 5.63 -26.76 10.25
N LEU A 125 6.31 -25.65 10.51
CA LEU A 125 5.77 -24.53 11.29
C LEU A 125 5.50 -23.34 10.37
N ALA A 126 4.23 -23.00 10.19
CA ALA A 126 3.81 -21.82 9.42
C ALA A 126 3.42 -20.67 10.37
N ARG A 127 4.09 -19.52 10.23
CA ARG A 127 3.74 -18.26 10.92
C ARG A 127 3.06 -17.33 9.94
N ILE A 128 1.81 -16.96 10.23
CA ILE A 128 1.02 -16.02 9.44
C ILE A 128 0.86 -14.74 10.24
N SER A 129 1.26 -13.62 9.67
CA SER A 129 0.97 -12.28 10.19
C SER A 129 0.08 -11.56 9.18
N THR A 130 -1.04 -11.01 9.63
CA THR A 130 -2.05 -10.35 8.80
C THR A 130 -2.29 -8.91 9.25
N SER A 131 -2.66 -8.03 8.31
CA SER A 131 -3.09 -6.65 8.61
C SER A 131 -4.55 -6.56 9.08
N THR A 132 -5.34 -7.62 8.93
CA THR A 132 -6.76 -7.66 9.30
C THR A 132 -7.07 -8.90 10.14
N LEU A 133 -7.94 -8.76 11.14
CA LEU A 133 -8.53 -9.90 11.88
C LEU A 133 -9.63 -10.54 11.02
N PHE A 134 -9.70 -11.88 11.05
CA PHE A 134 -10.68 -12.69 10.33
C PHE A 134 -12.09 -12.54 10.90
#